data_AF-A0A1D1Z258-F1
#
_entry.id   AF-A0A1D1Z258-F1
#
_cell.length_a   1.000
_cell.length_b   1.000
_cell.length_c   1.000
_cell.angle_alpha   90.00
_cell.angle_beta   90.00
_cell.angle_gamma   90.00
#
_symmetry.space_group_name_H-M   'P 1'
#
loop_
_entity.id
_entity.type
_entity.pdbx_description
1 polymer ?
#
loop_
_entity_poly.entity_id
_entity_poly.type
_entity_poly.pdbx_seq_one_letter_code
_entity_poly.pdbx_strand_id
1 'polypeptide(L)'
;VQNYLRPGDAVILLHVRSTSVLYGADWGSVDVPVPAEGSEESRRKLEDDFDAFTTAKAQDLARPLAEAQIPFRIHVVKDHDMKERLCLEVERLGLCAVIMGSRGVGASKRAGRGRLGSVSDYCVHHCVCPVVVVRFPDDKDGDGGPGAAPAVAVGAGGDGEAVVTDGGAELLPVPEEEEEEYHDASDKQNGV
;
A
#
# COMPACT_ATOMS: atom_id res chain seq x y z
N VAL A 1 -1.93 19.56 -3.05
CA VAL A 1 -1.75 19.36 -1.59
C VAL A 1 -0.29 19.01 -1.35
N GLN A 2 0.48 19.82 -0.59
CA GLN A 2 1.91 19.54 -0.36
C GLN A 2 2.14 18.55 0.81
N ASN A 3 1.26 18.52 1.82
CA ASN A 3 1.34 17.60 2.96
C ASN A 3 -0.06 17.22 3.44
N TYR A 4 -0.31 15.92 3.67
CA TYR A 4 -1.56 15.41 4.25
C TYR A 4 -1.58 15.46 5.78
N LEU A 5 -0.41 15.52 6.41
CA LEU A 5 -0.26 15.57 7.86
C LEU A 5 -0.43 16.99 8.39
N ARG A 6 -1.23 17.14 9.44
CA ARG A 6 -1.50 18.38 10.16
C ARG A 6 -0.83 18.39 11.53
N PRO A 7 -0.56 19.57 12.11
CA PRO A 7 -0.11 19.66 13.50
C PRO A 7 -1.10 18.98 14.44
N GLY A 8 -0.63 18.01 15.22
CA GLY A 8 -1.46 17.21 16.14
C GLY A 8 -1.85 15.83 15.62
N ASP A 9 -1.61 15.53 14.34
CA ASP A 9 -1.81 14.20 13.79
C ASP A 9 -0.75 13.22 14.35
N ALA A 10 -1.15 11.96 14.50
CA ALA A 10 -0.26 10.84 14.81
C ALA A 10 -0.27 9.85 13.64
N VAL A 11 0.89 9.26 13.35
CA VAL A 11 1.05 8.32 12.23
C VAL A 11 1.15 6.89 12.75
N ILE A 12 0.42 5.95 12.13
CA ILE A 12 0.61 4.52 12.40
C ILE A 12 1.15 3.86 11.13
N LEU A 13 2.35 3.30 11.22
CA LEU A 13 2.92 2.43 10.19
C LEU A 13 2.36 1.02 10.37
N LEU A 14 1.30 0.73 9.64
CA LEU A 14 0.60 -0.56 9.66
C LEU A 14 1.19 -1.50 8.59
N HIS A 15 1.59 -2.71 9.00
CA HIS A 15 2.02 -3.75 8.07
C HIS A 15 1.47 -5.11 8.48
N VAL A 16 0.89 -5.82 7.52
CA VAL A 16 0.51 -7.23 7.69
C VAL A 16 1.61 -8.11 7.14
N ARG A 17 2.09 -9.02 7.97
CA ARG A 17 3.04 -10.07 7.63
C ARG A 17 2.27 -11.34 7.32
N SER A 18 2.49 -11.87 6.11
CA SER A 18 2.00 -13.21 5.77
C SER A 18 2.59 -14.21 6.76
N THR A 19 1.74 -15.06 7.32
CA THR A 19 2.15 -16.24 8.10
C THR A 19 1.43 -17.47 7.57
N SER A 20 2.12 -18.62 7.59
CA SER A 20 1.52 -19.92 7.33
C SER A 20 0.81 -20.50 8.54
N VAL A 21 0.95 -19.86 9.71
CA VAL A 21 0.30 -20.27 10.96
C VAL A 21 -1.11 -19.69 10.99
N LEU A 22 -2.12 -20.54 10.89
CA LEU A 22 -3.51 -20.13 11.03
C LEU A 22 -3.81 -19.87 12.51
N TYR A 23 -4.09 -18.61 12.85
CA TYR A 23 -4.61 -18.23 14.17
C TYR A 23 -6.15 -18.28 14.14
N GLY A 24 -6.71 -19.48 14.01
CA GLY A 24 -8.16 -19.77 14.03
C GLY A 24 -8.70 -20.12 15.42
N ALA A 25 -10.03 -20.16 15.57
CA ALA A 25 -10.78 -20.28 16.84
C ALA A 25 -10.66 -21.65 17.58
N ASP A 26 -9.63 -22.41 17.27
CA ASP A 26 -9.36 -23.78 17.73
C ASP A 26 -7.95 -23.91 18.34
N TRP A 27 -7.54 -22.99 19.23
CA TRP A 27 -6.48 -23.17 20.26
C TRP A 27 -5.25 -24.06 19.94
N GLY A 28 -4.74 -24.02 18.72
CA GLY A 28 -3.55 -24.77 18.31
C GLY A 28 -3.09 -24.35 16.93
N SER A 29 -1.78 -24.18 16.75
CA SER A 29 -1.19 -24.05 15.43
C SER A 29 -1.44 -25.36 14.69
N VAL A 30 -2.48 -25.43 13.87
CA VAL A 30 -2.56 -26.48 12.86
C VAL A 30 -1.45 -26.19 11.85
N ASP A 31 -0.39 -27.00 11.89
CA ASP A 31 0.57 -27.05 10.81
C ASP A 31 -0.19 -27.43 9.55
N VAL A 32 -0.50 -26.43 8.73
CA VAL A 32 -0.90 -26.69 7.35
C VAL A 32 0.28 -27.46 6.75
N PRO A 33 0.08 -28.71 6.28
CA PRO A 33 1.16 -29.50 5.74
C PRO A 33 1.55 -28.91 4.38
N VAL A 34 2.40 -27.90 4.41
CA VAL A 34 3.14 -27.44 3.24
C VAL A 34 4.15 -28.57 2.93
N PRO A 35 4.17 -29.12 1.71
CA PRO A 35 5.19 -30.08 1.33
C PRO A 35 6.51 -29.32 1.14
N ALA A 36 7.23 -29.09 2.22
CA ALA A 36 8.57 -28.52 2.19
C ALA A 36 9.42 -29.09 3.33
N GLU A 37 10.50 -29.75 2.93
CA GLU A 37 11.51 -30.38 3.76
C GLU A 37 12.14 -29.38 4.74
N GLY A 38 12.01 -29.60 6.06
CA GLY A 38 12.69 -28.77 7.06
C GLY A 38 12.30 -29.13 8.49
N SER A 39 13.29 -29.07 9.41
CA SER A 39 13.05 -29.25 10.85
C SER A 39 12.28 -28.07 11.44
N GLU A 40 11.58 -28.28 12.56
CA GLU A 40 10.95 -27.23 13.38
C GLU A 40 11.89 -26.05 13.67
N GLU A 41 13.16 -26.35 13.93
CA GLU A 41 14.20 -25.36 14.19
C GLU A 41 14.51 -24.50 12.95
N SER A 42 14.51 -25.11 11.76
CA SER A 42 14.72 -24.40 10.50
C SER A 42 13.54 -23.47 10.17
N ARG A 43 12.31 -23.90 10.48
CA ARG A 43 11.08 -23.09 10.32
C ARG A 43 11.10 -21.87 11.24
N ARG A 44 11.41 -22.08 12.53
CA ARG A 44 11.54 -20.99 13.51
C ARG A 44 12.60 -19.97 13.10
N LYS A 45 13.77 -20.45 12.65
CA LYS A 45 14.83 -19.57 12.17
C LYS A 45 14.38 -18.71 10.99
N LEU A 46 13.66 -19.30 10.02
CA LEU A 46 13.09 -18.54 8.90
C LEU A 46 12.08 -17.50 9.38
N GLU A 47 11.21 -17.84 10.33
CA GLU A 47 10.25 -16.90 10.92
C GLU A 47 10.94 -15.73 11.63
N ASP A 48 11.97 -16.02 12.43
CA ASP A 48 12.76 -15.01 13.13
C ASP A 48 13.49 -14.07 12.15
N ASP A 49 14.12 -14.63 11.11
CA ASP A 49 14.79 -13.85 10.05
C ASP A 49 13.80 -12.91 9.35
N PHE A 50 12.58 -13.40 9.12
CA PHE A 50 11.49 -12.65 8.52
C PHE A 50 10.97 -11.52 9.40
N ASP A 51 10.82 -11.76 10.70
CA ASP A 51 10.43 -10.75 11.68
C ASP A 51 11.51 -9.68 11.83
N ALA A 52 12.78 -10.10 11.87
CA ALA A 52 13.93 -9.20 11.90
C ALA A 52 13.97 -8.30 10.65
N PHE A 53 13.79 -8.88 9.45
CA PHE A 53 13.74 -8.12 8.20
C PHE A 53 12.60 -7.10 8.19
N THR A 54 11.43 -7.50 8.66
CA THR A 54 10.25 -6.61 8.73
C THR A 54 10.48 -5.45 9.67
N THR A 55 11.02 -5.75 10.85
CA THR A 55 11.31 -4.75 11.87
C THR A 55 12.32 -3.75 11.33
N ALA A 56 13.43 -4.23 10.74
CA ALA A 56 14.44 -3.37 10.12
C ALA A 56 13.81 -2.46 9.05
N LYS A 57 13.01 -3.03 8.14
CA LYS A 57 12.38 -2.24 7.07
C LYS A 57 11.37 -1.22 7.59
N ALA A 58 10.59 -1.57 8.62
CA ALA A 58 9.65 -0.65 9.25
C ALA A 58 10.37 0.51 9.95
N GLN A 59 11.50 0.25 10.61
CA GLN A 59 12.35 1.28 11.20
C GLN A 59 12.95 2.22 10.14
N ASP A 60 13.39 1.67 9.01
CA ASP A 60 13.88 2.48 7.88
C ASP A 60 12.79 3.40 7.32
N LEU A 61 11.55 2.90 7.18
CA LEU A 61 10.41 3.71 6.73
C LEU A 61 9.99 4.76 7.76
N ALA A 62 10.25 4.51 9.04
CA ALA A 62 9.95 5.44 10.12
C ALA A 62 10.98 6.57 10.26
N ARG A 63 12.19 6.41 9.72
CA ARG A 63 13.28 7.38 9.86
C ARG A 63 12.89 8.81 9.44
N PRO A 64 12.24 9.06 8.30
CA PRO A 64 11.82 10.41 7.93
C PRO A 64 10.80 11.01 8.89
N LEU A 65 9.94 10.18 9.49
CA LEU A 65 8.98 10.63 10.51
C LEU A 65 9.69 11.04 11.80
N ALA A 66 10.71 10.27 12.21
CA ALA A 66 11.54 10.57 13.37
C ALA A 66 12.35 11.86 13.18
N GLU A 67 12.98 12.03 12.01
CA GLU A 67 13.74 13.25 11.65
C GLU A 67 12.84 14.50 11.61
N ALA A 68 11.61 14.34 11.11
CA ALA A 68 10.59 15.40 11.11
C ALA A 68 9.89 15.60 12.47
N GLN A 69 10.28 14.85 13.51
CA GLN A 69 9.68 14.87 14.85
C GLN A 69 8.15 14.64 14.86
N ILE A 70 7.64 13.84 13.92
CA ILE A 70 6.23 13.48 13.82
C ILE A 70 5.97 12.29 14.75
N PRO A 71 4.99 12.35 15.66
CA PRO A 71 4.63 11.21 16.50
C PRO A 71 4.18 10.02 15.66
N PHE A 72 4.80 8.85 15.86
CA PHE A 72 4.40 7.64 15.15
C PHE A 72 4.46 6.37 16.02
N ARG A 73 3.72 5.34 15.58
CA ARG A 73 3.78 3.97 16.10
C ARG A 73 3.93 2.99 14.94
N ILE A 74 4.76 1.97 15.10
CA ILE A 74 4.83 0.84 14.17
C ILE A 74 3.91 -0.27 14.69
N HIS A 75 2.99 -0.76 13.84
CA HIS A 75 2.07 -1.85 14.16
C HIS A 75 2.19 -2.95 13.11
N VAL A 76 2.82 -4.06 13.51
CA VAL A 76 3.00 -5.24 12.65
C VAL A 76 2.09 -6.35 13.16
N VAL A 77 1.25 -6.89 12.29
CA VAL A 77 0.37 -8.02 12.59
C VAL A 77 0.69 -9.18 11.67
N LYS A 78 0.48 -10.41 12.15
CA LYS A 78 0.66 -11.63 11.34
C LYS A 78 -0.70 -12.16 10.96
N ASP A 79 -0.93 -12.41 9.68
CA ASP A 79 -2.17 -12.98 9.18
C ASP A 79 -1.95 -13.67 7.82
N HIS A 80 -2.85 -14.56 7.45
CA HIS A 80 -2.82 -15.20 6.13
C HIS A 80 -3.50 -14.31 5.08
N ASP A 81 -4.60 -13.64 5.43
CA ASP A 81 -5.28 -12.70 4.53
C ASP A 81 -4.84 -11.26 4.82
N MET A 82 -3.87 -10.78 4.03
CA MET A 82 -3.31 -9.45 4.21
C MET A 82 -4.32 -8.33 3.98
N LYS A 83 -5.22 -8.46 2.99
CA LYS A 83 -6.12 -7.38 2.57
C LYS A 83 -7.29 -7.25 3.56
N GLU A 84 -7.83 -8.36 4.03
CA GLU A 84 -8.87 -8.39 5.07
C GLU A 84 -8.29 -7.93 6.40
N ARG A 85 -7.12 -8.46 6.77
CA ARG A 85 -6.47 -8.05 8.03
C ARG A 85 -6.16 -6.57 8.08
N LEU A 86 -5.73 -5.98 6.96
CA LEU A 86 -5.46 -4.55 6.92
C LEU A 86 -6.72 -3.74 7.24
N CYS A 87 -7.84 -4.07 6.59
CA CYS A 87 -9.11 -3.37 6.82
C CYS A 87 -9.59 -3.53 8.27
N LEU A 88 -9.46 -4.73 8.85
CA LEU A 88 -9.81 -4.99 10.25
C LEU A 88 -8.95 -4.20 11.23
N GLU A 89 -7.63 -4.11 11.01
CA GLU A 89 -6.77 -3.31 11.88
C GLU A 89 -7.00 -1.81 11.71
N VAL A 90 -7.34 -1.34 10.52
CA VAL A 90 -7.72 0.06 10.26
C VAL A 90 -8.94 0.45 11.10
N GLU A 91 -9.98 -0.40 11.13
CA GLU A 91 -11.17 -0.20 11.95
C GLU A 91 -10.84 -0.30 13.45
N ARG A 92 -10.14 -1.35 13.86
CA ARG A 92 -9.77 -1.61 15.26
C ARG A 92 -8.95 -0.48 15.88
N LEU A 93 -8.02 0.09 15.11
CA LEU A 93 -7.18 1.21 15.56
C LEU A 93 -7.88 2.56 15.44
N GLY A 94 -9.08 2.61 14.83
CA GLY A 94 -9.84 3.84 14.63
C GLY A 94 -9.10 4.85 13.75
N LEU A 95 -8.45 4.39 12.67
CA LEU A 95 -7.72 5.29 11.78
C LEU A 95 -8.68 6.20 11.02
N CYS A 96 -8.32 7.48 10.89
CA CYS A 96 -9.14 8.47 10.19
C CYS A 96 -8.95 8.47 8.67
N ALA A 97 -7.79 8.01 8.20
CA ALA A 97 -7.46 7.86 6.79
C ALA A 97 -6.33 6.83 6.62
N VAL A 98 -6.28 6.18 5.46
CA VAL A 98 -5.19 5.27 5.08
C VAL A 98 -4.46 5.85 3.88
N ILE A 99 -3.13 5.95 3.98
CA ILE A 99 -2.27 6.32 2.86
C ILE A 99 -1.44 5.09 2.50
N MET A 100 -1.51 4.66 1.25
CA MET A 100 -0.78 3.48 0.80
C MET A 100 -0.28 3.64 -0.63
N GLY A 101 0.74 2.86 -0.99
CA GLY A 101 1.20 2.78 -2.37
C GLY A 101 0.17 2.06 -3.25
N SER A 102 0.19 2.37 -4.55
CA SER A 102 -0.57 1.60 -5.55
C SER A 102 -0.12 0.15 -5.71
N ARG A 103 1.09 -0.19 -5.26
CA ARG A 103 1.67 -1.53 -5.31
C ARG A 103 2.52 -1.80 -4.06
N GLY A 104 2.70 -3.08 -3.74
CA GLY A 104 3.58 -3.52 -2.66
C GLY A 104 5.07 -3.36 -2.99
N VAL A 105 5.89 -3.40 -1.94
CA VAL A 105 7.35 -3.40 -2.06
C VAL A 105 7.80 -4.62 -2.87
N GLY A 106 8.65 -4.42 -3.88
CA GLY A 106 9.15 -5.50 -4.74
C GLY A 106 8.21 -5.94 -5.87
N ALA A 107 7.04 -5.31 -6.02
CA ALA A 107 6.16 -5.57 -7.15
C ALA A 107 6.86 -5.23 -8.49
N SER A 108 6.71 -6.11 -9.48
CA SER A 108 7.28 -5.89 -10.80
C SER A 108 6.72 -4.62 -11.44
N LYS A 109 7.61 -3.72 -11.86
CA LYS A 109 7.26 -2.50 -12.61
C LYS A 109 6.62 -2.80 -13.99
N ARG A 110 6.56 -4.07 -14.41
CA ARG A 110 5.99 -4.49 -15.70
C ARG A 110 4.45 -4.56 -15.71
N ALA A 111 3.78 -4.43 -14.56
CA ALA A 111 2.32 -4.34 -14.55
C ALA A 111 1.88 -3.01 -15.18
N GLY A 112 0.98 -3.08 -16.16
CA GLY A 112 0.54 -1.94 -16.98
C GLY A 112 0.17 -0.69 -16.18
N ARG A 113 0.46 0.48 -16.77
CA ARG A 113 0.10 1.80 -16.23
C ARG A 113 -1.38 1.81 -15.81
N GLY A 114 -1.66 2.27 -14.60
CA GLY A 114 -3.03 2.48 -14.09
C GLY A 114 -3.57 1.42 -13.14
N ARG A 115 -3.12 0.16 -13.17
CA ARG A 115 -3.71 -0.88 -12.30
C ARG A 115 -3.23 -0.82 -10.85
N LEU A 116 -4.17 -0.97 -9.91
CA LEU A 116 -3.88 -1.14 -8.48
C LEU A 116 -3.40 -2.57 -8.20
N GLY A 117 -2.57 -2.72 -7.17
CA GLY A 117 -2.24 -4.02 -6.59
C GLY A 117 -3.41 -4.60 -5.79
N SER A 118 -3.43 -5.91 -5.57
CA SER A 118 -4.56 -6.62 -4.94
C SER A 118 -4.96 -6.06 -3.57
N VAL A 119 -3.99 -5.71 -2.71
CA VAL A 119 -4.26 -5.15 -1.39
C VAL A 119 -4.81 -3.72 -1.51
N SER A 120 -4.18 -2.87 -2.32
CA SER A 120 -4.62 -1.49 -2.51
C SER A 120 -6.01 -1.40 -3.13
N ASP A 121 -6.28 -2.24 -4.13
CA ASP A 121 -7.58 -2.38 -4.78
C ASP A 121 -8.66 -2.78 -3.77
N TYR A 122 -8.39 -3.81 -2.96
CA TYR A 122 -9.32 -4.25 -1.91
C TYR A 122 -9.60 -3.14 -0.89
N CYS A 123 -8.56 -2.47 -0.39
CA CYS A 123 -8.71 -1.42 0.62
C CYS A 123 -9.54 -0.24 0.13
N VAL A 124 -9.40 0.18 -1.13
CA VAL A 124 -10.22 1.27 -1.70
C VAL A 124 -11.71 0.95 -1.65
N HIS A 125 -12.09 -0.33 -1.78
CA HIS A 125 -13.49 -0.76 -1.77
C HIS A 125 -14.03 -1.14 -0.38
N HIS A 126 -13.16 -1.50 0.57
CA HIS A 126 -13.59 -2.14 1.83
C HIS A 126 -13.10 -1.46 3.11
N CYS A 127 -12.17 -0.51 3.05
CA CYS A 127 -11.77 0.23 4.24
C CYS A 127 -12.91 1.11 4.76
N VAL A 128 -13.06 1.15 6.08
CA VAL A 128 -14.06 1.99 6.77
C VAL A 128 -13.76 3.49 6.72
N CYS A 129 -12.57 3.88 6.24
CA CYS A 129 -12.10 5.26 6.19
C CYS A 129 -11.57 5.63 4.79
N PRO A 130 -11.44 6.93 4.46
CA PRO A 130 -10.86 7.38 3.20
C PRO A 130 -9.48 6.75 2.92
N VAL A 131 -9.30 6.26 1.69
CA VAL A 131 -8.04 5.65 1.22
C VAL A 131 -7.40 6.55 0.18
N VAL A 132 -6.17 6.97 0.43
CA VAL A 132 -5.33 7.71 -0.50
C VAL A 132 -4.30 6.77 -1.09
N VAL A 133 -4.43 6.50 -2.39
CA VAL A 133 -3.46 5.68 -3.12
C VAL A 133 -2.42 6.55 -3.81
N VAL A 134 -1.16 6.43 -3.36
CA VAL A 134 -0.02 7.15 -3.94
C VAL A 134 0.56 6.33 -5.10
N ARG A 135 0.60 6.93 -6.29
CA ARG A 135 1.33 6.38 -7.45
C ARG A 135 2.71 7.00 -7.53
N PHE A 136 3.70 6.16 -7.81
CA PHE A 136 5.03 6.64 -8.13
C PHE A 136 5.03 7.11 -9.58
N PRO A 137 5.55 8.31 -9.89
CA PRO A 137 5.81 8.67 -11.27
C PRO A 137 6.82 7.65 -11.83
N ASP A 138 6.47 6.99 -12.92
CA ASP A 138 7.40 6.09 -13.60
C ASP A 138 8.50 6.97 -14.21
N ASP A 139 9.76 6.72 -13.86
CA ASP A 139 10.89 7.42 -14.47
C ASP A 139 10.88 7.15 -15.99
N LYS A 140 10.52 8.21 -16.74
CA LYS A 140 10.42 8.37 -18.21
C LYS A 140 9.01 8.12 -18.79
N ASP A 141 8.31 9.20 -19.12
CA ASP A 141 8.40 9.85 -20.43
C ASP A 141 7.99 11.33 -20.31
N GLY A 142 8.65 12.19 -21.08
CA GLY A 142 8.46 13.64 -21.02
C GLY A 142 7.04 14.09 -21.39
N ASP A 143 6.41 14.80 -20.47
CA ASP A 143 5.66 16.03 -20.73
C ASP A 143 5.63 16.83 -19.42
N GLY A 144 5.77 18.15 -19.51
CA GLY A 144 6.12 19.02 -18.39
C GLY A 144 5.02 19.19 -17.34
N GLY A 145 5.42 19.21 -16.07
CA GLY A 145 4.60 19.70 -14.96
C GLY A 145 5.38 19.76 -13.64
N PRO A 146 5.57 20.93 -13.00
CA PRO A 146 6.36 21.04 -11.79
C PRO A 146 5.52 20.71 -10.55
N GLY A 147 5.96 19.69 -9.81
CA GLY A 147 5.35 19.28 -8.55
C GLY A 147 6.21 18.28 -7.80
N ALA A 148 7.51 18.57 -7.68
CA ALA A 148 8.45 17.74 -6.95
C ALA A 148 8.17 17.80 -5.44
N ALA A 149 7.66 16.70 -4.89
CA ALA A 149 7.91 16.33 -3.49
C ALA A 149 9.15 15.41 -3.47
N PRO A 150 10.00 15.46 -2.43
CA PRO A 150 11.31 14.81 -2.50
C PRO A 150 11.13 13.30 -2.55
N ALA A 151 11.62 12.70 -3.64
CA ALA A 151 11.92 11.29 -3.66
C ALA A 151 13.01 11.05 -2.61
N VAL A 152 12.74 10.20 -1.61
CA VAL A 152 13.79 9.54 -0.85
C VAL A 152 14.50 8.57 -1.79
N ALA A 153 15.35 9.13 -2.65
CA ALA A 153 16.25 8.40 -3.51
C ALA A 153 17.43 7.92 -2.66
N VAL A 154 17.47 6.63 -2.39
CA VAL A 154 18.74 5.97 -2.02
C VAL A 154 19.52 5.84 -3.33
N GLY A 155 20.24 6.90 -3.68
CA GLY A 155 21.00 7.00 -4.92
C GLY A 155 22.45 6.55 -4.75
N ALA A 156 22.93 5.77 -5.71
CA ALA A 156 24.36 5.64 -6.00
C ALA A 156 24.71 6.56 -7.18
N GLY A 157 25.47 7.61 -6.91
CA GLY A 157 26.40 8.36 -7.77
C GLY A 157 26.02 8.85 -9.18
N GLY A 158 26.22 10.15 -9.44
CA GLY A 158 26.38 10.71 -10.80
C GLY A 158 25.94 12.18 -10.93
N ASP A 159 26.74 12.96 -11.64
CA ASP A 159 26.98 14.40 -11.63
C ASP A 159 26.33 15.22 -12.79
N GLY A 160 26.19 16.55 -12.60
CA GLY A 160 25.89 17.58 -13.63
C GLY A 160 24.53 18.28 -13.47
N GLU A 161 24.44 19.47 -12.86
CA GLU A 161 24.58 20.85 -13.39
C GLU A 161 23.25 21.48 -13.89
N ALA A 162 22.99 22.72 -13.45
CA ALA A 162 21.68 23.37 -13.36
C ALA A 162 21.39 24.36 -14.50
N VAL A 163 20.11 24.51 -14.89
CA VAL A 163 19.59 25.69 -15.61
C VAL A 163 18.18 26.04 -15.13
N VAL A 164 17.99 27.32 -14.83
CA VAL A 164 16.75 28.01 -14.41
C VAL A 164 16.05 28.60 -15.64
N THR A 165 14.71 28.50 -15.75
CA THR A 165 13.87 29.53 -16.39
C THR A 165 12.44 29.55 -15.83
N ASP A 166 11.96 30.79 -15.71
CA ASP A 166 10.66 31.31 -15.29
C ASP A 166 9.53 31.11 -16.33
N GLY A 167 8.27 31.21 -15.90
CA GLY A 167 7.11 31.40 -16.78
C GLY A 167 5.90 30.51 -16.48
N GLY A 168 4.88 31.08 -15.84
CA GLY A 168 3.61 30.42 -15.52
C GLY A 168 2.63 30.26 -16.69
N ALA A 169 1.63 29.39 -16.50
CA ALA A 169 0.37 29.37 -17.25
C ALA A 169 -0.72 28.58 -16.50
N GLU A 170 -1.96 29.05 -16.65
CA GLU A 170 -3.21 28.68 -15.97
C GLU A 170 -3.78 27.30 -16.35
N LEU A 171 -4.63 26.75 -15.48
CA LEU A 171 -5.30 25.45 -15.63
C LEU A 171 -6.62 25.57 -16.40
N LEU A 172 -6.87 24.66 -17.35
CA LEU A 172 -8.17 24.48 -18.01
C LEU A 172 -8.91 23.25 -17.46
N PRO A 173 -10.27 23.24 -17.42
CA PRO A 173 -11.06 22.23 -16.72
C PRO A 173 -11.33 20.97 -17.56
N VAL A 174 -11.60 19.87 -16.85
CA VAL A 174 -11.79 18.49 -17.36
C VAL A 174 -13.26 18.26 -17.79
N PRO A 175 -13.55 17.58 -18.91
CA PRO A 175 -14.91 17.21 -19.29
C PRO A 175 -15.38 15.92 -18.59
N GLU A 176 -16.68 15.87 -18.28
CA GLU A 176 -17.40 14.76 -17.66
C GLU A 176 -17.85 13.74 -18.74
N GLU A 177 -17.71 12.43 -18.48
CA GLU A 177 -18.21 11.37 -19.36
C GLU A 177 -19.36 10.58 -18.71
N GLU A 178 -20.26 10.11 -19.58
CA GLU A 178 -21.68 9.78 -19.40
C GLU A 178 -21.96 8.41 -18.73
N GLU A 179 -23.13 8.29 -18.09
CA GLU A 179 -23.63 7.10 -17.39
C GLU A 179 -24.01 5.97 -18.37
N GLU A 180 -23.48 4.76 -18.18
CA GLU A 180 -23.88 3.56 -18.93
C GLU A 180 -25.16 2.91 -18.35
N GLU A 181 -26.20 2.85 -19.18
CA GLU A 181 -27.54 2.28 -18.93
C GLU A 181 -27.52 0.73 -18.92
N TYR A 182 -27.95 0.10 -17.82
CA TYR A 182 -28.05 -1.36 -17.69
C TYR A 182 -29.42 -1.88 -18.16
N HIS A 183 -29.44 -2.82 -19.10
CA HIS A 183 -30.65 -3.52 -19.54
C HIS A 183 -30.87 -4.82 -18.76
N ASP A 184 -32.04 -4.94 -18.13
CA ASP A 184 -32.48 -6.10 -17.33
C ASP A 184 -33.09 -7.20 -18.23
N ALA A 185 -32.74 -8.47 -17.99
CA ALA A 185 -33.17 -9.61 -18.81
C ALA A 185 -34.54 -10.16 -18.34
N SER A 186 -35.56 -10.09 -19.19
CA SER A 186 -36.90 -10.66 -18.93
C SER A 186 -36.98 -12.17 -19.12
N ASP A 187 -37.52 -12.84 -18.11
CA ASP A 187 -38.08 -14.20 -18.15
C ASP A 187 -39.20 -14.35 -19.19
N LYS A 188 -39.15 -15.41 -20.02
CA LYS A 188 -40.33 -15.92 -20.72
C LYS A 188 -40.41 -17.45 -20.66
N GLN A 189 -41.48 -17.89 -20.00
CA GLN A 189 -42.07 -19.22 -20.01
C GLN A 189 -42.38 -19.67 -21.44
N ASN A 190 -42.28 -20.97 -21.70
CA ASN A 190 -43.01 -21.58 -22.80
C ASN A 190 -43.55 -22.96 -22.38
N GLY A 191 -44.87 -23.06 -22.31
CA GLY A 191 -45.58 -24.33 -22.33
C GLY A 191 -46.25 -24.50 -23.69
N VAL A 192 -46.15 -25.70 -24.26
CA VAL A 192 -47.19 -26.39 -25.04
C VAL A 192 -47.01 -27.88 -24.79
#